data_AF-A0A3M1F6F5-F1
#
_entry.id   AF-A0A3M1F6F5-F1
#
_cell.length_a   1.000
_cell.length_b   1.000
_cell.length_c   1.000
_cell.angle_alpha   90.00
_cell.angle_beta   90.00
_cell.angle_gamma   90.00
#
_symmetry.space_group_name_H-M   'P 1'
#
loop_
_entity.id
_entity.type
_entity.pdbx_description
1 polymer ?
#
loop_
_entity_poly.entity_id
_entity_poly.type
_entity_poly.pdbx_seq_one_letter_code
_entity_poly.pdbx_strand_id
1 'polypeptide(L)'
;MSTTTHDSPRKNVNKALPSTPTTKPASQLLLLIITTIIITTLATPPLHAIEELPTDLGFYPHFLKEGTDLDVTIVVGEQATSLDVLAASEIAVGLQQAAPSSTLKRTQLDTAFNSVEGKRIISIGNSCENYVTALITGTSKCEAYFPEGKGIIELHELPKGGIGIVVGGMAPEDTYKAAVVLRQAQQYDLIGDAYEVTGNPPRYTVTPRSIPRLAEEDKILKRPEPREQNNTEDTTKKTPEQEEHIQKNTSTIPTEARPNQTQQPNTNVQQEKQINPPGTATTQEVTSTTHAKNLLIGLAAGIIVLIFLLVIIQATIKSRKKKETLPTSTPGTVPDTPPSAKTNGYTKRITTPANAPPTPKPQEQQTPPEPQEPPTPPQQ
;
A
#
# COMPACT_ATOMS: atom_id res chain seq x y z
N MET A 1 -85.52 -1.15 81.52
CA MET A 1 -85.17 -1.17 80.08
C MET A 1 -83.68 -1.45 80.01
N SER A 2 -83.33 -2.71 79.77
CA SER A 2 -82.68 -3.15 78.50
C SER A 2 -81.20 -2.73 78.52
N THR A 3 -80.17 -3.57 78.40
CA THR A 3 -80.03 -4.84 77.67
C THR A 3 -78.57 -5.30 77.95
N THR A 4 -78.32 -6.54 78.37
CA THR A 4 -77.64 -7.64 77.60
C THR A 4 -76.20 -7.36 77.13
N THR A 5 -75.21 -8.25 77.09
CA THR A 5 -74.90 -9.63 77.55
C THR A 5 -73.45 -9.89 77.08
N HIS A 6 -72.82 -10.94 77.61
CA HIS A 6 -71.80 -11.81 76.99
C HIS A 6 -70.34 -11.31 76.86
N ASP A 7 -69.28 -12.12 76.84
CA ASP A 7 -68.90 -13.47 77.32
C ASP A 7 -67.59 -13.84 76.60
N SER A 8 -66.66 -14.50 77.32
CA SER A 8 -65.63 -15.43 76.80
C SER A 8 -64.52 -14.89 75.85
N PRO A 9 -63.49 -15.69 75.53
CA PRO A 9 -62.52 -16.30 76.44
C PRO A 9 -61.07 -16.00 76.00
N ARG A 10 -60.10 -16.12 76.93
CA ARG A 10 -58.66 -16.06 76.63
C ARG A 10 -58.26 -17.23 75.72
N LYS A 11 -57.86 -16.93 74.47
CA LYS A 11 -57.19 -17.86 73.55
C LYS A 11 -55.69 -17.57 73.51
N ASN A 12 -54.91 -18.57 73.93
CA ASN A 12 -53.49 -18.74 73.65
C ASN A 12 -53.24 -18.72 72.13
N VAL A 13 -52.36 -17.85 71.65
CA VAL A 13 -51.78 -17.94 70.30
C VAL A 13 -50.27 -17.76 70.42
N ASN A 14 -49.56 -18.88 70.35
CA ASN A 14 -48.13 -18.95 70.07
C ASN A 14 -47.89 -18.30 68.70
N LYS A 15 -47.31 -17.11 68.67
CA LYS A 15 -46.85 -16.48 67.43
C LYS A 15 -45.40 -16.88 67.20
N ALA A 16 -45.21 -17.78 66.23
CA ALA A 16 -43.92 -18.27 65.78
C ALA A 16 -42.99 -17.12 65.36
N LEU A 17 -41.73 -17.21 65.77
CA LEU A 17 -40.62 -16.38 65.31
C LEU A 17 -40.47 -16.50 63.78
N PRO A 18 -40.29 -15.40 63.04
CA PRO A 18 -39.95 -15.44 61.63
C PRO A 18 -38.58 -16.09 61.44
N SER A 19 -38.56 -17.11 60.59
CA SER A 19 -37.36 -17.80 60.13
C SER A 19 -36.38 -16.81 59.50
N THR A 20 -35.11 -16.97 59.86
CA THR A 20 -33.97 -16.23 59.34
C THR A 20 -33.88 -16.36 57.82
N PRO A 21 -33.63 -15.27 57.08
CA PRO A 21 -33.40 -15.33 55.65
C PRO A 21 -32.13 -16.13 55.39
N THR A 22 -32.31 -17.25 54.70
CA THR A 22 -31.27 -18.15 54.25
C THR A 22 -30.35 -17.40 53.29
N THR A 23 -29.22 -16.91 53.81
CA THR A 23 -28.12 -16.35 53.03
C THR A 23 -27.62 -17.42 52.07
N LYS A 24 -28.06 -17.33 50.80
CA LYS A 24 -27.48 -18.12 49.71
C LYS A 24 -25.98 -17.77 49.61
N PRO A 25 -25.10 -18.77 49.46
CA PRO A 25 -23.68 -18.57 49.59
C PRO A 25 -23.16 -17.78 48.39
N ALA A 26 -22.53 -16.64 48.65
CA ALA A 26 -21.80 -15.83 47.65
C ALA A 26 -20.78 -16.65 46.82
N SER A 27 -20.40 -17.84 47.31
CA SER A 27 -19.57 -18.83 46.64
C SER A 27 -20.16 -19.38 45.32
N GLN A 28 -21.49 -19.53 45.21
CA GLN A 28 -22.09 -20.04 43.96
C GLN A 28 -22.06 -19.02 42.81
N LEU A 29 -22.11 -17.72 43.12
CA LEU A 29 -22.05 -16.68 42.10
C LEU A 29 -20.65 -16.58 41.48
N LEU A 30 -19.60 -16.75 42.29
CA LEU A 30 -18.22 -16.75 41.83
C LEU A 30 -17.93 -17.91 40.87
N LEU A 31 -18.46 -19.11 41.16
CA LEU A 31 -18.28 -20.28 40.31
C LEU A 31 -18.96 -20.12 38.94
N LEU A 32 -20.13 -19.46 38.90
CA LEU A 32 -20.84 -19.16 37.64
C LEU A 32 -20.10 -18.13 36.78
N ILE A 33 -19.47 -17.11 37.39
CA ILE A 33 -18.67 -16.11 36.67
C ILE A 33 -17.40 -16.74 36.10
N ILE A 34 -16.70 -17.58 36.87
CA ILE A 34 -15.48 -18.27 36.39
C ILE A 34 -15.80 -19.23 35.24
N THR A 35 -16.90 -20.00 35.34
CA THR A 35 -17.30 -20.93 34.28
C THR A 35 -17.77 -20.23 33.01
N THR A 36 -18.44 -19.06 33.11
CA THR A 36 -18.78 -18.27 31.91
C THR A 36 -17.54 -17.70 31.24
N ILE A 37 -16.54 -17.22 31.97
CA ILE A 37 -15.28 -16.72 31.39
C ILE A 37 -14.55 -17.86 30.64
N ILE A 38 -14.46 -19.06 31.24
CA ILE A 38 -13.80 -20.22 30.62
C ILE A 38 -14.54 -20.71 29.36
N ILE A 39 -15.87 -20.73 29.38
CA ILE A 39 -16.66 -21.16 28.20
C ILE A 39 -16.59 -20.11 27.08
N THR A 40 -16.47 -18.82 27.41
CA THR A 40 -16.39 -17.75 26.41
C THR A 40 -15.01 -17.68 25.74
N THR A 41 -13.93 -18.06 26.44
CA THR A 41 -12.59 -18.10 25.83
C THR A 41 -12.39 -19.30 24.88
N LEU A 42 -13.08 -20.42 25.11
CA LEU A 42 -12.96 -21.63 24.29
C LEU A 42 -13.78 -21.61 22.98
N ALA A 43 -14.65 -20.61 22.79
CA ALA A 43 -15.56 -20.53 21.65
C ALA A 43 -15.24 -19.37 20.69
N THR A 44 -14.07 -18.74 20.79
CA THR A 44 -13.60 -17.86 19.72
C THR A 44 -13.23 -18.77 18.54
N PRO A 45 -13.91 -18.67 17.39
CA PRO A 45 -13.46 -19.40 16.21
C PRO A 45 -11.99 -18.98 15.97
N PRO A 46 -11.10 -19.92 15.63
CA PRO A 46 -9.72 -19.58 15.30
C PRO A 46 -9.81 -18.46 14.28
N LEU A 47 -9.24 -17.31 14.63
CA LEU A 47 -9.21 -16.12 13.79
C LEU A 47 -8.80 -16.63 12.41
N HIS A 48 -9.74 -16.64 11.47
CA HIS A 48 -9.57 -17.34 10.20
C HIS A 48 -8.25 -16.87 9.63
N ALA A 49 -7.33 -17.82 9.42
CA ALA A 49 -6.07 -17.56 8.76
C ALA A 49 -6.42 -16.77 7.50
N ILE A 50 -6.04 -15.50 7.49
CA ILE A 50 -6.23 -14.64 6.34
C ILE A 50 -5.38 -15.33 5.29
N GLU A 51 -6.02 -15.91 4.27
CA GLU A 51 -5.34 -16.54 3.17
C GLU A 51 -4.53 -15.44 2.50
N GLU A 52 -3.23 -15.39 2.83
CA GLU A 52 -2.31 -14.43 2.22
C GLU A 52 -2.35 -14.71 0.73
N LEU A 53 -2.92 -13.76 -0.02
CA LEU A 53 -2.92 -13.82 -1.46
C LEU A 53 -1.46 -14.00 -1.90
N PRO A 54 -1.16 -14.95 -2.80
CA PRO A 54 0.19 -15.17 -3.24
C PRO A 54 0.77 -13.85 -3.77
N THR A 55 1.87 -13.44 -3.15
CA THR A 55 2.68 -12.30 -3.58
C THR A 55 3.33 -12.69 -4.91
N ASP A 56 2.72 -12.29 -6.04
CA ASP A 56 3.19 -12.62 -7.39
C ASP A 56 2.92 -11.41 -8.32
N LEU A 57 3.90 -11.03 -9.15
CA LEU A 57 3.78 -9.87 -10.06
C LEU A 57 2.64 -10.04 -11.08
N GLY A 58 2.14 -11.26 -11.30
CA GLY A 58 1.05 -11.57 -12.21
C GLY A 58 -0.28 -11.03 -11.71
N PHE A 59 -0.36 -10.75 -10.41
CA PHE A 59 -1.49 -10.06 -9.80
C PHE A 59 -1.30 -8.55 -9.71
N TYR A 60 -0.25 -7.96 -10.27
CA TYR A 60 -0.05 -6.50 -10.23
C TYR A 60 -1.20 -5.74 -10.93
N PRO A 61 -1.72 -4.63 -10.36
CA PRO A 61 -1.35 -3.99 -9.09
C PRO A 61 -2.27 -4.37 -7.91
N HIS A 62 -2.90 -5.54 -7.93
CA HIS A 62 -3.94 -5.92 -6.96
C HIS A 62 -3.45 -5.95 -5.51
N PHE A 63 -2.27 -6.53 -5.26
CA PHE A 63 -1.67 -6.58 -3.91
C PHE A 63 -1.24 -5.20 -3.38
N LEU A 64 -1.23 -4.17 -4.24
CA LEU A 64 -0.97 -2.78 -3.84
C LEU A 64 -2.21 -2.04 -3.33
N LYS A 65 -3.38 -2.71 -3.31
CA LYS A 65 -4.64 -2.11 -2.87
C LYS A 65 -4.92 -2.41 -1.40
N GLU A 66 -5.57 -1.46 -0.74
CA GLU A 66 -6.24 -1.65 0.54
C GLU A 66 -7.72 -1.29 0.37
N GLY A 67 -8.57 -2.32 0.28
CA GLY A 67 -9.96 -2.14 -0.13
C GLY A 67 -10.05 -1.71 -1.60
N THR A 68 -10.65 -0.55 -1.87
CA THR A 68 -10.82 0.00 -3.23
C THR A 68 -9.67 0.93 -3.65
N ASP A 69 -8.84 1.36 -2.70
CA ASP A 69 -7.84 2.40 -2.92
C ASP A 69 -6.44 1.80 -3.07
N LEU A 70 -5.57 2.50 -3.80
CA LEU A 70 -4.17 2.14 -3.95
C LEU A 70 -3.40 2.66 -2.73
N ASP A 71 -3.00 1.77 -1.84
CA ASP A 71 -2.22 2.10 -0.65
C ASP A 71 -0.71 1.98 -0.92
N VAL A 72 -0.25 2.50 -2.05
CA VAL A 72 1.16 2.40 -2.46
C VAL A 72 1.87 3.74 -2.37
N THR A 73 3.11 3.70 -1.85
CA THR A 73 4.04 4.83 -1.86
C THR A 73 5.11 4.60 -2.92
N ILE A 74 5.21 5.51 -3.89
CA ILE A 74 6.32 5.50 -4.85
C ILE A 74 7.48 6.28 -4.23
N VAL A 75 8.63 5.63 -4.10
CA VAL A 75 9.84 6.23 -3.51
C VAL A 75 10.93 6.32 -4.56
N VAL A 76 11.44 7.52 -4.76
CA VAL A 76 12.54 7.81 -5.69
C VAL A 76 13.76 8.23 -4.88
N GLY A 77 14.95 7.79 -5.26
CA GLY A 77 16.20 8.19 -4.61
C GLY A 77 16.43 9.69 -4.62
N GLU A 78 17.00 10.27 -3.56
CA GLU A 78 17.40 11.69 -3.52
C GLU A 78 18.43 12.01 -4.61
N GLN A 79 19.31 11.05 -4.91
CA GLN A 79 20.34 11.19 -5.96
C GLN A 79 19.86 10.69 -7.32
N ALA A 80 18.58 10.31 -7.44
CA ALA A 80 18.05 9.76 -8.67
C ALA A 80 18.08 10.78 -9.80
N THR A 81 18.30 10.30 -11.00
CA THR A 81 18.39 11.15 -12.19
C THR A 81 16.99 11.60 -12.64
N SER A 82 16.93 12.56 -13.56
CA SER A 82 15.65 12.97 -14.15
C SER A 82 14.91 11.82 -14.84
N LEU A 83 15.63 10.79 -15.31
CA LEU A 83 15.03 9.64 -15.97
C LEU A 83 14.36 8.69 -14.97
N ASP A 84 14.85 8.60 -13.75
CA ASP A 84 14.21 7.84 -12.66
C ASP A 84 12.92 8.54 -12.17
N VAL A 85 12.90 9.87 -12.15
CA VAL A 85 11.67 10.64 -11.88
C VAL A 85 10.64 10.42 -12.99
N LEU A 86 11.09 10.33 -14.25
CA LEU A 86 10.23 9.98 -15.36
C LEU A 86 9.71 8.53 -15.22
N ALA A 87 10.57 7.59 -14.81
CA ALA A 87 10.19 6.22 -14.51
C ALA A 87 9.10 6.13 -13.42
N ALA A 88 9.20 6.96 -12.38
CA ALA A 88 8.16 7.09 -11.35
C ALA A 88 6.83 7.58 -11.92
N SER A 89 6.89 8.54 -12.84
CA SER A 89 5.71 9.08 -13.52
C SER A 89 5.04 8.02 -14.39
N GLU A 90 5.82 7.22 -15.12
CA GLU A 90 5.31 6.10 -15.94
C GLU A 90 4.56 5.07 -15.10
N ILE A 91 5.12 4.68 -13.96
CA ILE A 91 4.48 3.73 -13.03
C ILE A 91 3.21 4.33 -12.44
N ALA A 92 3.25 5.60 -12.00
CA ALA A 92 2.08 6.28 -11.44
C ALA A 92 0.92 6.34 -12.45
N VAL A 93 1.22 6.61 -13.73
CA VAL A 93 0.23 6.58 -14.82
C VAL A 93 -0.33 5.17 -15.01
N GLY A 94 0.51 4.13 -15.02
CA GLY A 94 0.06 2.73 -15.13
C GLY A 94 -0.87 2.31 -14.00
N LEU A 95 -0.54 2.70 -12.76
CA LEU A 95 -1.37 2.44 -11.59
C LEU A 95 -2.73 3.11 -11.69
N GLN A 96 -2.78 4.38 -12.10
CA GLN A 96 -4.04 5.11 -12.28
C GLN A 96 -4.89 4.50 -13.41
N GLN A 97 -4.27 4.04 -14.50
CA GLN A 97 -4.99 3.35 -15.58
C GLN A 97 -5.57 2.01 -15.13
N ALA A 98 -4.83 1.24 -14.34
CA ALA A 98 -5.27 -0.05 -13.82
C ALA A 98 -6.28 0.07 -12.66
N ALA A 99 -6.36 1.24 -12.01
CA ALA A 99 -7.30 1.51 -10.93
C ALA A 99 -7.84 2.96 -11.00
N PRO A 100 -8.72 3.29 -11.97
CA PRO A 100 -9.13 4.67 -12.26
C PRO A 100 -9.84 5.38 -11.10
N SER A 101 -10.49 4.63 -10.22
CA SER A 101 -11.19 5.18 -9.05
C SER A 101 -10.31 5.33 -7.81
N SER A 102 -9.06 4.86 -7.87
CA SER A 102 -8.16 4.84 -6.73
C SER A 102 -7.23 6.05 -6.75
N THR A 103 -7.04 6.68 -5.60
CA THR A 103 -6.04 7.74 -5.43
C THR A 103 -4.69 7.14 -5.07
N LEU A 104 -3.63 7.47 -5.81
CA LEU A 104 -2.26 7.17 -5.40
C LEU A 104 -1.97 7.89 -4.08
N LYS A 105 -1.55 7.16 -3.05
CA LYS A 105 -1.37 7.73 -1.72
C LYS A 105 -0.27 8.78 -1.67
N ARG A 106 0.92 8.47 -2.20
CA ARG A 106 2.07 9.38 -2.14
C ARG A 106 3.18 9.01 -3.13
N THR A 107 3.83 10.03 -3.67
CA THR A 107 5.17 9.95 -4.26
C THR A 107 6.09 10.83 -3.43
N GLN A 108 7.25 10.33 -3.02
CA GLN A 108 8.19 11.10 -2.22
C GLN A 108 9.64 10.67 -2.47
N LEU A 109 10.57 11.54 -2.06
CA LEU A 109 11.99 11.20 -2.01
C LEU A 109 12.24 10.19 -0.90
N ASP A 110 13.28 9.41 -1.09
CA ASP A 110 13.76 8.44 -0.14
C ASP A 110 14.10 9.11 1.21
N THR A 111 14.79 10.25 1.24
CA THR A 111 15.13 10.96 2.49
C THR A 111 13.93 11.31 3.37
N ALA A 112 12.74 11.50 2.79
CA ALA A 112 11.48 11.74 3.49
C ALA A 112 10.75 10.46 3.92
N PHE A 113 11.25 9.29 3.51
CA PHE A 113 10.74 7.99 3.90
C PHE A 113 11.33 7.55 5.24
N ASN A 114 10.54 6.86 6.07
CA ASN A 114 10.90 6.60 7.47
C ASN A 114 10.98 5.12 7.82
N SER A 115 10.17 4.26 7.19
CA SER A 115 10.13 2.82 7.50
C SER A 115 9.41 2.03 6.41
N VAL A 116 9.95 0.85 6.10
CA VAL A 116 9.35 -0.11 5.15
C VAL A 116 8.29 -1.02 5.79
N GLU A 117 8.20 -1.04 7.12
CA GLU A 117 7.37 -2.01 7.86
C GLU A 117 5.87 -1.82 7.59
N GLY A 118 5.20 -2.90 7.16
CA GLY A 118 3.76 -2.91 6.88
C GLY A 118 3.34 -1.89 5.82
N LYS A 119 4.24 -1.49 4.91
CA LYS A 119 3.96 -0.56 3.81
C LYS A 119 3.94 -1.30 2.48
N ARG A 120 3.18 -0.76 1.52
CA ARG A 120 3.29 -1.14 0.11
C ARG A 120 4.10 -0.07 -0.62
N ILE A 121 5.21 -0.47 -1.22
CA ILE A 121 6.22 0.45 -1.73
C ILE A 121 6.58 0.07 -3.15
N ILE A 122 6.78 1.06 -4.01
CA ILE A 122 7.53 0.88 -5.25
C ILE A 122 8.77 1.77 -5.14
N SER A 123 9.93 1.15 -4.98
CA SER A 123 11.22 1.83 -4.88
C SER A 123 11.88 1.88 -6.24
N ILE A 124 12.27 3.09 -6.67
CA ILE A 124 12.79 3.35 -8.01
C ILE A 124 14.25 3.79 -7.92
N GLY A 125 15.09 3.17 -8.73
CA GLY A 125 16.53 3.34 -8.71
C GLY A 125 17.23 2.24 -7.93
N ASN A 126 18.56 2.20 -8.05
CA ASN A 126 19.40 1.19 -7.41
C ASN A 126 19.71 1.52 -5.94
N SER A 127 20.37 0.60 -5.23
CA SER A 127 20.73 0.76 -3.81
C SER A 127 21.75 1.87 -3.51
N CYS A 128 22.45 2.41 -4.51
CA CYS A 128 23.43 3.50 -4.33
C CYS A 128 22.73 4.84 -4.17
N GLU A 129 21.70 5.06 -4.99
CA GLU A 129 21.02 6.35 -5.09
C GLU A 129 19.70 6.37 -4.31
N ASN A 130 19.17 5.21 -3.93
CA ASN A 130 17.93 5.05 -3.19
C ASN A 130 18.12 4.13 -1.98
N TYR A 131 18.14 4.69 -0.77
CA TYR A 131 18.32 3.87 0.44
C TYR A 131 17.12 2.96 0.73
N VAL A 132 15.90 3.28 0.25
CA VAL A 132 14.74 2.38 0.38
C VAL A 132 14.95 1.13 -0.46
N THR A 133 15.53 1.26 -1.66
CA THR A 133 15.95 0.09 -2.46
C THR A 133 16.97 -0.76 -1.69
N ALA A 134 17.94 -0.13 -1.01
CA ALA A 134 18.90 -0.85 -0.19
C ALA A 134 18.27 -1.57 1.01
N LEU A 135 17.25 -0.96 1.65
CA LEU A 135 16.51 -1.59 2.74
C LEU A 135 15.69 -2.79 2.28
N ILE A 136 15.05 -2.68 1.11
CA ILE A 136 14.23 -3.76 0.54
C ILE A 136 15.12 -4.93 0.11
N THR A 137 16.20 -4.66 -0.61
CA THR A 137 17.11 -5.71 -1.12
C THR A 137 18.07 -6.26 -0.06
N GLY A 138 18.18 -5.58 1.09
CA GLY A 138 19.08 -5.96 2.18
C GLY A 138 20.57 -5.73 1.86
N THR A 139 20.89 -4.90 0.87
CA THR A 139 22.27 -4.61 0.47
C THR A 139 22.44 -3.18 -0.02
N SER A 140 23.55 -2.55 0.38
CA SER A 140 24.00 -1.27 -0.17
C SER A 140 24.93 -1.44 -1.39
N LYS A 141 25.26 -2.67 -1.79
CA LYS A 141 26.13 -2.95 -2.95
C LYS A 141 25.31 -2.90 -4.24
N CYS A 142 25.63 -1.95 -5.10
CA CYS A 142 24.83 -1.63 -6.28
C CYS A 142 25.04 -2.66 -7.39
N GLU A 143 26.30 -3.01 -7.66
CA GLU A 143 26.67 -3.99 -8.69
C GLU A 143 26.22 -5.42 -8.35
N ALA A 144 25.97 -5.73 -7.07
CA ALA A 144 25.60 -7.07 -6.64
C ALA A 144 24.20 -7.47 -7.11
N TYR A 145 23.31 -6.50 -7.32
CA TYR A 145 21.90 -6.73 -7.64
C TYR A 145 21.50 -6.32 -9.04
N PHE A 146 22.22 -5.37 -9.66
CA PHE A 146 21.85 -4.81 -10.95
C PHE A 146 22.88 -5.21 -12.00
N PRO A 147 22.57 -6.16 -12.90
CA PRO A 147 23.44 -6.48 -14.03
C PRO A 147 23.52 -5.30 -15.01
N GLU A 148 24.70 -5.04 -15.57
CA GLU A 148 24.90 -3.97 -16.55
C GLU A 148 24.00 -4.15 -17.79
N GLY A 149 23.41 -3.05 -18.26
CA GLY A 149 22.57 -3.03 -19.47
C GLY A 149 21.20 -3.68 -19.29
N LYS A 150 20.78 -3.98 -18.06
CA LYS A 150 19.50 -4.61 -17.74
C LYS A 150 18.74 -3.82 -16.69
N GLY A 151 17.46 -3.61 -16.94
CA GLY A 151 16.52 -3.19 -15.91
C GLY A 151 16.04 -4.41 -15.12
N ILE A 152 15.67 -4.21 -13.86
CA ILE A 152 15.10 -5.25 -13.01
C ILE A 152 13.74 -4.79 -12.46
N ILE A 153 12.83 -5.76 -12.31
CA ILE A 153 11.58 -5.62 -11.58
C ILE A 153 11.56 -6.77 -10.59
N GLU A 154 11.54 -6.47 -9.29
CA GLU A 154 11.54 -7.49 -8.25
C GLU A 154 10.51 -7.20 -7.17
N LEU A 155 9.78 -8.23 -6.76
CA LEU A 155 8.80 -8.23 -5.70
C LEU A 155 9.42 -8.83 -4.44
N HIS A 156 9.26 -8.13 -3.32
CA HIS A 156 9.83 -8.47 -2.04
C HIS A 156 8.75 -8.41 -0.95
N GLU A 157 8.75 -9.41 -0.08
CA GLU A 157 7.98 -9.36 1.16
C GLU A 157 8.76 -8.56 2.21
N LEU A 158 8.09 -7.57 2.80
CA LEU A 158 8.65 -6.67 3.79
C LEU A 158 8.17 -7.06 5.20
N PRO A 159 8.89 -6.65 6.25
CA PRO A 159 8.48 -6.91 7.62
C PRO A 159 7.04 -6.44 7.90
N LYS A 160 6.33 -7.19 8.75
CA LYS A 160 4.93 -6.94 9.13
C LYS A 160 3.95 -6.99 7.95
N GLY A 161 4.20 -7.86 6.96
CA GLY A 161 3.30 -8.08 5.82
C GLY A 161 3.28 -6.93 4.82
N GLY A 162 4.33 -6.10 4.79
CA GLY A 162 4.47 -5.10 3.74
C GLY A 162 4.90 -5.75 2.42
N ILE A 163 4.72 -5.03 1.31
CA ILE A 163 5.12 -5.47 -0.02
C ILE A 163 5.99 -4.39 -0.67
N GLY A 164 7.14 -4.77 -1.18
CA GLY A 164 8.06 -3.86 -1.88
C GLY A 164 8.25 -4.32 -3.32
N ILE A 165 8.10 -3.41 -4.28
CA ILE A 165 8.60 -3.62 -5.64
C ILE A 165 9.84 -2.77 -5.82
N VAL A 166 10.94 -3.37 -6.26
CA VAL A 166 12.14 -2.68 -6.71
C VAL A 166 12.10 -2.57 -8.23
N VAL A 167 12.27 -1.36 -8.74
CA VAL A 167 12.41 -1.07 -10.17
C VAL A 167 13.70 -0.30 -10.36
N GLY A 168 14.69 -0.88 -11.02
CA GLY A 168 15.97 -0.20 -11.17
C GLY A 168 16.90 -0.84 -12.19
N GLY A 169 18.01 -0.19 -12.45
CA GLY A 169 19.11 -0.66 -13.30
C GLY A 169 20.43 -0.04 -12.83
N MET A 170 21.54 -0.48 -13.40
CA MET A 170 22.84 0.19 -13.19
C MET A 170 22.86 1.57 -13.82
N ALA A 171 22.20 1.72 -14.98
CA ALA A 171 22.02 2.98 -15.66
C ALA A 171 20.57 3.47 -15.55
N PRO A 172 20.31 4.79 -15.53
CA PRO A 172 18.96 5.32 -15.51
C PRO A 172 18.08 4.83 -16.66
N GLU A 173 18.67 4.65 -17.85
CA GLU A 173 17.96 4.13 -19.02
C GLU A 173 17.40 2.74 -18.76
N ASP A 174 18.12 1.92 -18.00
CA ASP A 174 17.69 0.57 -17.64
C ASP A 174 16.57 0.59 -16.59
N THR A 175 16.66 1.49 -15.59
CA THR A 175 15.55 1.77 -14.66
C THR A 175 14.28 2.16 -15.41
N TYR A 176 14.41 3.08 -16.39
CA TYR A 176 13.29 3.54 -17.19
C TYR A 176 12.66 2.41 -18.02
N LYS A 177 13.47 1.55 -18.66
CA LYS A 177 12.95 0.36 -19.39
C LYS A 177 12.13 -0.54 -18.48
N ALA A 178 12.64 -0.84 -17.28
CA ALA A 178 11.92 -1.65 -16.29
C ALA A 178 10.59 -1.00 -15.87
N ALA A 179 10.57 0.32 -15.65
CA ALA A 179 9.34 1.04 -15.32
C ALA A 179 8.30 0.99 -16.44
N VAL A 180 8.71 1.12 -17.70
CA VAL A 180 7.79 1.01 -18.86
C VAL A 180 7.18 -0.39 -18.95
N VAL A 181 7.98 -1.44 -18.70
CA VAL A 181 7.47 -2.82 -18.63
C VAL A 181 6.50 -3.00 -17.47
N LEU A 182 6.83 -2.53 -16.26
CA LEU A 182 5.95 -2.65 -15.09
C LEU A 182 4.62 -1.92 -15.29
N ARG A 183 4.65 -0.72 -15.88
CA ARG A 183 3.43 0.02 -16.27
C ARG A 183 2.48 -0.84 -17.12
N GLN A 184 3.04 -1.74 -17.92
CA GLN A 184 2.33 -2.63 -18.83
C GLN A 184 2.40 -4.09 -18.38
N ALA A 185 2.50 -4.38 -17.07
CA ALA A 185 2.73 -5.74 -16.54
C ALA A 185 1.83 -6.81 -17.17
N GLN A 186 0.54 -6.51 -17.38
CA GLN A 186 -0.42 -7.43 -18.00
C GLN A 186 -0.10 -7.80 -19.45
N GLN A 187 0.55 -6.90 -20.20
CA GLN A 187 0.97 -7.15 -21.59
C GLN A 187 2.21 -8.06 -21.65
N TYR A 188 3.01 -8.07 -20.59
CA TYR A 188 4.25 -8.84 -20.49
C TYR A 188 4.09 -10.15 -19.71
N ASP A 189 2.90 -10.45 -19.17
CA ASP A 189 2.59 -11.68 -18.43
C ASP A 189 3.62 -11.98 -17.33
N LEU A 190 3.85 -10.98 -16.47
CA LEU A 190 4.85 -11.05 -15.40
C LEU A 190 4.43 -12.03 -14.29
N ILE A 191 4.55 -13.34 -14.47
CA ILE A 191 4.30 -14.39 -13.47
C ILE A 191 5.53 -14.71 -12.62
N GLY A 192 5.44 -14.45 -11.32
CA GLY A 192 6.48 -14.70 -10.31
C GLY A 192 7.03 -13.41 -9.71
N ASP A 193 8.24 -13.47 -9.15
CA ASP A 193 8.73 -12.41 -8.26
C ASP A 193 9.81 -11.53 -8.87
N ALA A 194 10.50 -11.96 -9.94
CA ALA A 194 11.63 -11.22 -10.46
C ALA A 194 11.85 -11.37 -11.96
N TYR A 195 12.22 -10.25 -12.58
CA TYR A 195 12.41 -10.13 -14.01
C TYR A 195 13.60 -9.24 -14.36
N GLU A 196 14.30 -9.63 -15.41
CA GLU A 196 15.25 -8.78 -16.13
C GLU A 196 14.59 -8.23 -17.40
N VAL A 197 14.84 -6.96 -17.67
CA VAL A 197 14.30 -6.22 -18.81
C VAL A 197 15.44 -5.72 -19.67
N THR A 198 15.40 -6.05 -20.96
CA THR A 198 16.39 -5.64 -21.96
C THR A 198 15.72 -5.18 -23.25
N GLY A 199 16.52 -4.72 -24.21
CA GLY A 199 16.03 -4.25 -25.51
C GLY A 199 15.68 -2.76 -25.53
N ASN A 200 15.00 -2.35 -26.60
CA ASN A 200 14.68 -0.95 -26.90
C ASN A 200 13.24 -0.83 -27.41
N PRO A 201 12.62 0.36 -27.32
CA PRO A 201 11.33 0.61 -27.96
C PRO A 201 11.33 0.19 -29.45
N PRO A 202 10.21 -0.36 -29.97
CA PRO A 202 8.91 -0.49 -29.29
C PRO A 202 8.75 -1.81 -28.51
N ARG A 203 9.77 -2.66 -28.39
CA ARG A 203 9.66 -3.98 -27.77
C ARG A 203 10.80 -4.28 -26.82
N TYR A 204 10.46 -4.40 -25.55
CA TYR A 204 11.35 -4.94 -24.53
C TYR A 204 11.28 -6.46 -24.48
N THR A 205 12.41 -7.07 -24.16
CA THR A 205 12.51 -8.49 -23.83
C THR A 205 12.50 -8.62 -22.32
N VAL A 206 11.61 -9.47 -21.81
CA VAL A 206 11.44 -9.71 -20.39
C VAL A 206 11.77 -11.18 -20.11
N THR A 207 12.71 -11.42 -19.21
CA THR A 207 13.17 -12.76 -18.84
C THR A 207 13.03 -12.97 -17.34
N PRO A 208 12.38 -14.06 -16.88
CA PRO A 208 12.34 -14.40 -15.47
C PRO A 208 13.75 -14.48 -14.88
N ARG A 209 13.93 -13.94 -13.68
CA ARG A 209 15.19 -13.94 -12.95
C ARG A 209 15.06 -14.83 -11.73
N SER A 210 16.06 -15.68 -11.50
CA SER A 210 16.22 -16.33 -10.19
C SER A 210 16.84 -15.35 -9.21
N ILE A 211 16.09 -14.93 -8.19
CA ILE A 211 16.66 -14.11 -7.10
C ILE A 211 17.62 -15.01 -6.31
N PRO A 212 18.92 -14.65 -6.20
CA PRO A 212 19.80 -15.33 -5.27
C PRO A 212 19.23 -15.07 -3.88
N ARG A 213 18.74 -16.10 -3.18
CA ARG A 213 18.40 -15.98 -1.77
C ARG A 213 19.68 -15.62 -1.04
N LEU A 214 19.89 -14.32 -0.78
CA LEU A 214 20.96 -13.86 0.08
C LEU A 214 20.76 -14.57 1.42
N ALA A 215 21.81 -15.25 1.88
CA ALA A 215 21.81 -15.85 3.20
C ALA A 215 21.38 -14.78 4.21
N GLU A 216 20.40 -15.12 5.04
CA GLU A 216 19.61 -14.20 5.86
C GLU A 216 20.44 -13.41 6.90
N GLU A 217 21.74 -13.67 6.98
CA GLU A 217 22.65 -13.24 8.05
C GLU A 217 23.16 -11.78 7.94
N ASP A 218 22.95 -11.08 6.81
CA ASP A 218 23.40 -9.68 6.64
C ASP A 218 22.33 -8.61 7.00
N LYS A 219 21.13 -9.00 7.42
CA LYS A 219 19.96 -8.11 7.50
C LYS A 219 19.84 -7.29 8.80
N ILE A 220 20.70 -6.31 9.04
CA ILE A 220 20.28 -5.05 9.70
C ILE A 220 21.11 -3.89 9.14
N LEU A 221 20.71 -3.39 7.96
CA LEU A 221 21.11 -2.05 7.54
C LEU A 221 20.39 -1.04 8.45
N LYS A 222 21.11 -0.55 9.48
CA LYS A 222 20.63 0.61 10.25
C LYS A 222 20.54 1.79 9.29
N ARG A 223 19.41 2.51 9.33
CA ARG A 223 19.25 3.79 8.63
C ARG A 223 20.49 4.64 8.95
N PRO A 224 21.20 5.19 7.96
CA PRO A 224 22.19 6.21 8.26
C PRO A 224 21.47 7.30 9.05
N GLU A 225 21.95 7.60 10.27
CA GLU A 225 21.33 8.67 11.06
C GLU A 225 21.23 9.91 10.18
N PRO A 226 20.07 10.62 10.18
CA PRO A 226 19.90 11.82 9.38
C PRO A 226 21.12 12.69 9.64
N ARG A 227 21.91 12.97 8.60
CA ARG A 227 23.04 13.90 8.74
C ARG A 227 22.41 15.18 9.25
N GLU A 228 22.65 15.49 10.52
CA GLU A 228 22.27 16.74 11.11
C GLU A 228 22.96 17.79 10.24
N GLN A 229 22.17 18.44 9.37
CA GLN A 229 22.64 19.51 8.53
C GLN A 229 22.98 20.62 9.51
N ASN A 230 24.24 20.61 9.99
CA ASN A 230 24.84 21.72 10.70
C ASN A 230 24.87 22.88 9.72
N ASN A 231 23.73 23.54 9.59
CA ASN A 231 23.61 24.89 9.12
C ASN A 231 24.27 25.77 10.18
N THR A 232 25.60 25.73 10.21
CA THR A 232 26.37 26.86 10.73
C THR A 232 26.13 27.97 9.73
N GLU A 233 25.05 28.71 9.98
CA GLU A 233 24.83 30.04 9.48
C GLU A 233 26.10 30.83 9.81
N ASP A 234 26.98 31.01 8.82
CA ASP A 234 28.10 31.93 8.88
C ASP A 234 27.55 33.37 8.87
N THR A 235 26.91 33.73 9.97
CA THR A 235 26.70 35.11 10.34
C THR A 235 28.05 35.67 10.79
N THR A 236 28.58 36.57 9.96
CA THR A 236 29.34 37.78 10.34
C THR A 236 30.80 37.82 9.88
N LYS A 237 31.03 38.47 8.74
CA LYS A 237 31.68 39.79 8.79
C LYS A 237 31.32 40.66 7.57
N LYS A 238 30.54 41.71 7.85
CA LYS A 238 30.48 42.93 7.04
C LYS A 238 31.89 43.47 6.85
N THR A 239 32.29 43.67 5.61
CA THR A 239 33.30 44.66 5.22
C THR A 239 32.55 45.74 4.43
N PRO A 240 32.59 47.02 4.84
CA PRO A 240 32.07 48.09 4.02
C PRO A 240 33.10 48.45 2.94
N GLU A 241 32.60 49.09 1.88
CA GLU A 241 33.36 50.05 1.05
C GLU A 241 34.27 49.45 -0.04
N GLN A 242 33.73 49.36 -1.26
CA GLN A 242 34.35 50.09 -2.38
C GLN A 242 33.34 50.32 -3.52
N GLU A 243 33.03 51.59 -3.68
CA GLU A 243 32.49 52.22 -4.88
C GLU A 243 33.43 52.04 -6.09
N GLU A 244 32.85 52.15 -7.28
CA GLU A 244 33.50 52.54 -8.54
C GLU A 244 34.22 51.46 -9.38
N HIS A 245 33.50 50.89 -10.35
CA HIS A 245 33.75 51.09 -11.80
C HIS A 245 32.81 50.22 -12.65
N ILE A 246 31.78 50.84 -13.22
CA ILE A 246 31.04 50.29 -14.37
C ILE A 246 31.75 50.77 -15.63
N GLN A 247 32.61 49.92 -16.21
CA GLN A 247 33.04 50.08 -17.60
C GLN A 247 32.23 49.15 -18.51
N LYS A 248 31.51 49.81 -19.41
CA LYS A 248 30.90 49.30 -20.64
C LYS A 248 31.70 48.17 -21.27
N ASN A 249 31.03 47.05 -21.55
CA ASN A 249 31.25 46.29 -22.78
C ASN A 249 29.91 45.81 -23.31
N THR A 250 29.35 46.63 -24.19
CA THR A 250 28.20 46.34 -25.03
C THR A 250 28.66 45.42 -26.15
N SER A 251 28.35 44.12 -26.06
CA SER A 251 28.49 43.18 -27.16
C SER A 251 27.23 43.25 -28.03
N THR A 252 27.40 43.78 -29.23
CA THR A 252 26.39 43.83 -30.29
C THR A 252 26.14 42.43 -30.87
N ILE A 253 24.92 41.92 -30.69
CA ILE A 253 24.37 40.83 -31.50
C ILE A 253 23.50 41.46 -32.60
N PRO A 254 23.69 41.11 -33.89
CA PRO A 254 22.91 41.67 -34.98
C PRO A 254 21.47 41.18 -34.96
N THR A 255 20.56 42.15 -35.01
CA THR A 255 19.11 41.97 -35.21
C THR A 255 18.84 41.55 -36.65
N GLU A 256 18.49 40.28 -36.85
CA GLU A 256 17.89 39.82 -38.10
C GLU A 256 16.36 39.95 -38.03
N ALA A 257 15.81 40.62 -39.04
CA ALA A 257 14.42 40.99 -39.14
C ALA A 257 13.52 39.78 -39.40
N ARG A 258 12.40 39.68 -38.67
CA ARG A 258 11.24 38.90 -39.12
C ARG A 258 9.93 39.63 -38.78
N PRO A 259 8.97 39.70 -39.72
CA PRO A 259 7.85 40.62 -39.61
C PRO A 259 6.66 40.00 -38.86
N ASN A 260 6.06 40.85 -38.02
CA ASN A 260 4.63 41.18 -37.96
C ASN A 260 3.63 40.02 -38.08
N GLN A 261 2.96 39.68 -36.97
CA GLN A 261 1.51 39.45 -36.99
C GLN A 261 0.88 39.48 -35.59
N THR A 262 -0.04 40.43 -35.46
CA THR A 262 -1.38 40.34 -34.83
C THR A 262 -1.51 40.22 -33.32
N GLN A 263 -1.95 41.35 -32.76
CA GLN A 263 -2.49 41.60 -31.43
C GLN A 263 -3.68 40.68 -31.10
N GLN A 264 -3.69 40.13 -29.88
CA GLN A 264 -4.90 39.79 -29.14
C GLN A 264 -4.74 40.06 -27.63
N PRO A 265 -5.84 40.28 -26.91
CA PRO A 265 -5.90 41.28 -25.84
C PRO A 265 -5.60 40.75 -24.44
N ASN A 266 -5.10 41.70 -23.63
CA ASN A 266 -4.85 41.65 -22.19
C ASN A 266 -5.98 40.99 -21.39
N THR A 267 -5.61 40.05 -20.53
CA THR A 267 -6.41 39.71 -19.35
C THR A 267 -5.56 39.96 -18.10
N ASN A 268 -6.03 40.93 -17.30
CA ASN A 268 -5.55 41.27 -15.97
C ASN A 268 -5.54 40.04 -15.05
N VAL A 269 -4.40 39.75 -14.43
CA VAL A 269 -4.33 38.94 -13.20
C VAL A 269 -3.65 39.80 -12.14
N GLN A 270 -4.46 40.35 -11.24
CA GLN A 270 -3.98 40.91 -9.98
C GLN A 270 -3.56 39.75 -9.09
N GLN A 271 -2.25 39.64 -8.80
CA GLN A 271 -1.76 38.82 -7.69
C GLN A 271 -1.65 39.70 -6.44
N GLU A 272 -2.60 39.53 -5.54
CA GLU A 272 -2.61 40.10 -4.22
C GLU A 272 -1.57 39.37 -3.35
N LYS A 273 -0.50 40.10 -3.03
CA LYS A 273 0.60 39.68 -2.16
C LYS A 273 0.16 39.80 -0.71
N GLN A 274 -0.39 38.73 -0.13
CA GLN A 274 -0.74 38.70 1.29
C GLN A 274 0.46 38.22 2.12
N ILE A 275 1.09 39.16 2.81
CA ILE A 275 2.18 38.94 3.77
C ILE A 275 1.53 38.68 5.13
N ASN A 276 1.66 37.46 5.68
CA ASN A 276 1.28 37.16 7.05
C ASN A 276 2.45 37.49 8.01
N PRO A 277 2.21 38.18 9.14
CA PRO A 277 3.22 38.40 10.16
C PRO A 277 3.44 37.15 11.06
N PRO A 278 4.64 36.98 11.64
CA PRO A 278 4.95 35.86 12.53
C PRO A 278 4.21 35.99 13.87
N GLY A 279 3.39 34.98 14.18
CA GLY A 279 2.66 34.86 15.44
C GLY A 279 3.54 34.34 16.57
N THR A 280 3.45 35.05 17.69
CA THR A 280 4.04 34.80 19.01
C THR A 280 3.69 33.41 19.56
N ALA A 281 4.70 32.67 20.03
CA ALA A 281 4.52 31.40 20.72
C ALA A 281 3.99 31.62 22.14
N THR A 282 2.77 31.15 22.40
CA THR A 282 2.17 31.09 23.75
C THR A 282 2.34 29.68 24.29
N THR A 283 3.18 29.53 25.32
CA THR A 283 3.33 28.30 26.11
C THR A 283 2.02 28.03 26.87
N GLN A 284 1.29 26.97 26.52
CA GLN A 284 0.17 26.47 27.32
C GLN A 284 0.61 25.24 28.12
N GLU A 285 0.59 25.41 29.43
CA GLU A 285 0.78 24.36 30.44
C GLU A 285 -0.53 23.57 30.56
N VAL A 286 -0.55 22.34 30.04
CA VAL A 286 -1.74 21.47 30.04
C VAL A 286 -1.77 20.66 31.33
N THR A 287 -2.72 20.97 32.20
CA THR A 287 -3.02 20.22 33.43
C THR A 287 -3.62 18.84 33.11
N SER A 288 -2.90 17.78 33.47
CA SER A 288 -3.09 16.36 33.11
C SER A 288 -4.21 15.59 33.86
N THR A 289 -5.27 16.24 34.36
CA THR A 289 -6.28 15.56 35.21
C THR A 289 -7.62 15.26 34.52
N THR A 290 -7.86 15.76 33.30
CA THR A 290 -9.14 15.56 32.58
C THR A 290 -9.18 14.26 31.75
N HIS A 291 -8.03 13.71 31.35
CA HIS A 291 -7.98 12.54 30.46
C HIS A 291 -8.51 11.24 31.10
N ALA A 292 -8.34 11.04 32.40
CA ALA A 292 -8.75 9.80 33.06
C ALA A 292 -10.28 9.61 33.12
N LYS A 293 -11.06 10.71 33.23
CA LYS A 293 -12.53 10.64 33.27
C LYS A 293 -13.14 10.32 31.91
N ASN A 294 -12.57 10.88 30.83
CA ASN A 294 -13.05 10.64 29.47
C ASN A 294 -12.75 9.21 28.99
N LEU A 295 -11.65 8.61 29.47
CA LEU A 295 -11.32 7.21 29.19
C LEU A 295 -12.32 6.24 29.85
N LEU A 296 -12.71 6.52 31.10
CA LEU A 296 -13.66 5.67 31.83
C LEU A 296 -15.07 5.69 31.20
N ILE A 297 -15.52 6.87 30.74
CA ILE A 297 -16.81 7.04 30.05
C ILE A 297 -16.78 6.31 28.69
N GLY A 298 -15.66 6.40 27.96
CA GLY A 298 -15.48 5.68 26.68
C GLY A 298 -15.55 4.17 26.83
N LEU A 299 -14.95 3.61 27.89
CA LEU A 299 -15.00 2.17 28.17
C LEU A 299 -16.41 1.69 28.52
N ALA A 300 -17.16 2.46 29.33
CA ALA A 300 -18.53 2.12 29.68
C ALA A 300 -19.46 2.11 28.44
N ALA A 301 -19.32 3.10 27.56
CA ALA A 301 -20.08 3.16 26.30
C ALA A 301 -19.73 2.00 25.36
N GLY A 302 -18.44 1.65 25.25
CA GLY A 302 -17.98 0.52 24.44
C GLY A 302 -18.56 -0.83 24.91
N ILE A 303 -18.62 -1.05 26.21
CA ILE A 303 -19.20 -2.27 26.80
C ILE A 303 -20.70 -2.38 26.49
N ILE A 304 -21.46 -1.28 26.57
CA ILE A 304 -22.90 -1.29 26.27
C ILE A 304 -23.15 -1.65 24.80
N VAL A 305 -22.37 -1.09 23.87
CA VAL A 305 -22.47 -1.40 22.44
C VAL A 305 -22.13 -2.86 22.16
N LEU A 306 -21.10 -3.41 22.83
CA LEU A 306 -20.71 -4.81 22.70
C LEU A 306 -21.81 -5.76 23.20
N ILE A 307 -22.44 -5.45 24.34
CA ILE A 307 -23.57 -6.22 24.88
C ILE A 307 -24.73 -6.21 23.88
N PHE A 308 -25.04 -5.05 23.28
CA PHE A 308 -26.12 -4.92 22.32
C PHE A 308 -25.85 -5.74 21.04
N LEU A 309 -24.63 -5.72 20.52
CA LEU A 309 -24.20 -6.56 19.40
C LEU A 309 -24.33 -8.05 19.71
N LEU A 310 -23.93 -8.49 20.90
CA LEU A 310 -24.08 -9.89 21.32
C LEU A 310 -25.55 -10.32 21.39
N VAL A 311 -26.45 -9.44 21.87
CA VAL A 311 -27.90 -9.72 21.89
C VAL A 311 -28.45 -9.88 20.47
N ILE A 312 -28.04 -9.04 19.52
CA ILE A 312 -28.46 -9.14 18.12
C ILE A 312 -27.97 -10.46 17.50
N ILE A 313 -26.70 -10.83 17.72
CA ILE A 313 -26.14 -12.10 17.21
C ILE A 313 -26.93 -13.30 17.75
N GLN A 314 -27.22 -13.31 19.06
CA GLN A 314 -28.00 -14.39 19.69
C GLN A 314 -29.43 -14.49 19.13
N ALA A 315 -30.09 -13.34 18.89
CA ALA A 315 -31.42 -13.31 18.27
C ALA A 315 -31.40 -13.84 16.81
N THR A 316 -30.31 -13.57 16.08
CA THR A 316 -30.14 -13.99 14.68
C THR A 316 -29.93 -15.51 14.59
N ILE A 317 -29.10 -16.08 15.48
CA ILE A 317 -28.85 -17.52 15.55
C ILE A 317 -30.13 -18.28 15.94
N LYS A 318 -30.89 -17.76 16.91
CA LYS A 318 -32.16 -18.36 17.33
C LYS A 318 -33.20 -18.38 16.21
N SER A 319 -33.19 -17.38 15.33
CA SER A 319 -34.11 -17.30 14.19
C SER A 319 -33.78 -18.29 13.06
N ARG A 320 -32.50 -18.66 12.89
CA ARG A 320 -32.11 -19.65 11.86
C ARG A 320 -32.50 -21.09 12.21
N LYS A 321 -32.47 -21.47 13.49
CA LYS A 321 -32.83 -22.83 13.93
C LYS A 321 -34.31 -23.22 13.71
N LYS A 322 -35.19 -22.27 13.38
CA LYS A 322 -36.62 -22.54 13.18
C LYS A 322 -37.00 -22.86 11.72
N LYS A 323 -36.05 -22.83 10.76
CA LYS A 323 -36.36 -22.97 9.32
C LYS A 323 -35.90 -24.27 8.65
N GLU A 324 -35.23 -25.18 9.35
CA GLU A 324 -34.85 -26.49 8.78
C GLU A 324 -35.81 -27.59 9.23
N THR A 325 -36.93 -27.71 8.52
CA THR A 325 -37.75 -28.93 8.48
C THR A 325 -38.29 -29.04 7.06
N LEU A 326 -37.49 -29.62 6.17
CA LEU A 326 -37.90 -30.05 4.83
C LEU A 326 -37.77 -31.59 4.76
N PRO A 327 -38.67 -32.29 4.05
CA PRO A 327 -38.85 -33.72 4.18
C PRO A 327 -37.80 -34.52 3.43
N THR A 328 -37.33 -35.57 4.10
CA THR A 328 -36.42 -36.61 3.61
C THR A 328 -37.06 -37.41 2.48
N SER A 329 -36.48 -37.35 1.27
CA SER A 329 -36.79 -38.26 0.18
C SER A 329 -35.84 -39.46 0.17
N THR A 330 -36.44 -40.64 0.00
CA THR A 330 -35.88 -42.00 0.05
C THR A 330 -34.77 -42.29 -0.97
N PRO A 331 -33.77 -43.14 -0.68
CA PRO A 331 -32.68 -43.47 -1.61
C PRO A 331 -33.08 -44.61 -2.56
N GLY A 332 -32.90 -44.37 -3.86
CA GLY A 332 -33.01 -45.38 -4.92
C GLY A 332 -31.66 -46.01 -5.26
N THR A 333 -31.65 -47.33 -5.34
CA THR A 333 -30.56 -48.24 -5.70
C THR A 333 -30.03 -48.00 -7.12
N VAL A 334 -28.70 -48.00 -7.30
CA VAL A 334 -28.03 -48.05 -8.62
C VAL A 334 -26.92 -49.11 -8.56
N PRO A 335 -26.74 -49.95 -9.60
CA PRO A 335 -25.88 -51.13 -9.56
C PRO A 335 -24.43 -50.85 -9.94
N ASP A 336 -23.57 -51.76 -9.48
CA ASP A 336 -22.15 -51.92 -9.79
C ASP A 336 -21.87 -52.00 -11.29
N THR A 337 -20.84 -51.28 -11.78
CA THR A 337 -19.75 -51.75 -12.68
C THR A 337 -18.81 -50.56 -13.01
N PRO A 338 -17.47 -50.72 -12.97
CA PRO A 338 -16.51 -49.63 -13.24
C PRO A 338 -16.05 -49.60 -14.70
N PRO A 339 -15.69 -48.41 -15.24
CA PRO A 339 -14.71 -48.36 -16.32
C PRO A 339 -13.51 -47.47 -15.96
N SER A 340 -12.36 -48.14 -15.96
CA SER A 340 -11.08 -47.80 -16.57
C SER A 340 -10.74 -46.31 -16.83
N ALA A 341 -9.56 -45.95 -16.33
CA ALA A 341 -8.87 -44.67 -16.47
C ALA A 341 -8.73 -44.18 -17.91
N LYS A 342 -9.05 -42.91 -18.14
CA LYS A 342 -8.46 -42.09 -19.21
C LYS A 342 -8.16 -40.69 -18.70
N THR A 343 -6.88 -40.34 -18.80
CA THR A 343 -6.29 -39.03 -18.63
C THR A 343 -6.87 -38.05 -19.66
N ASN A 344 -7.50 -36.98 -19.19
CA ASN A 344 -7.98 -35.89 -20.04
C ASN A 344 -6.91 -34.79 -20.14
N GLY A 345 -6.27 -34.71 -21.29
CA GLY A 345 -5.49 -33.56 -21.72
C GLY A 345 -6.41 -32.37 -21.99
N TYR A 346 -6.12 -31.26 -21.34
CA TYR A 346 -6.84 -30.00 -21.48
C TYR A 346 -6.34 -29.26 -22.72
N THR A 347 -6.88 -29.57 -23.91
CA THR A 347 -6.63 -28.77 -25.12
C THR A 347 -7.66 -27.65 -25.21
N LYS A 348 -7.25 -26.44 -24.84
CA LYS A 348 -8.06 -25.22 -24.94
C LYS A 348 -8.27 -24.90 -26.43
N ARG A 349 -9.46 -25.19 -26.95
CA ARG A 349 -9.88 -24.87 -28.31
C ARG A 349 -10.18 -23.37 -28.38
N ILE A 350 -9.25 -22.61 -28.94
CA ILE A 350 -9.45 -21.20 -29.28
C ILE A 350 -10.31 -21.17 -30.56
N THR A 351 -11.58 -20.78 -30.43
CA THR A 351 -12.43 -20.44 -31.57
C THR A 351 -12.03 -19.05 -32.09
N THR A 352 -11.34 -19.03 -33.22
CA THR A 352 -11.02 -17.82 -33.98
C THR A 352 -12.29 -17.30 -34.67
N PRO A 353 -12.65 -16.00 -34.56
CA PRO A 353 -13.77 -15.43 -35.30
C PRO A 353 -13.44 -15.34 -36.80
N ALA A 354 -14.36 -15.82 -37.63
CA ALA A 354 -14.19 -16.08 -39.07
C ALA A 354 -14.26 -14.83 -39.99
N ASN A 355 -13.96 -13.62 -39.50
CA ASN A 355 -14.01 -12.40 -40.32
C ASN A 355 -12.88 -11.41 -39.96
N ALA A 356 -11.62 -11.85 -40.08
CA ALA A 356 -10.49 -10.94 -40.08
C ALA A 356 -10.21 -10.47 -41.52
N PRO A 357 -10.03 -9.16 -41.77
CA PRO A 357 -9.63 -8.66 -43.08
C PRO A 357 -8.24 -9.21 -43.47
N PRO A 358 -7.96 -9.38 -44.78
CA PRO A 358 -6.72 -9.98 -45.26
C PRO A 358 -5.51 -9.19 -44.76
N THR A 359 -4.59 -9.92 -44.12
CA THR A 359 -3.29 -9.41 -43.67
C THR A 359 -2.57 -8.76 -44.86
N PRO A 360 -2.12 -7.50 -44.76
CA PRO A 360 -1.30 -6.89 -45.79
C PRO A 360 -0.02 -7.71 -45.97
N LYS A 361 0.33 -8.03 -47.23
CA LYS A 361 1.57 -8.73 -47.57
C LYS A 361 2.76 -7.99 -46.94
N PRO A 362 3.76 -8.71 -46.42
CA PRO A 362 5.00 -8.10 -45.96
C PRO A 362 5.58 -7.23 -47.06
N GLN A 363 5.69 -5.92 -46.80
CA GLN A 363 6.50 -5.06 -47.65
C GLN A 363 7.95 -5.49 -47.51
N GLU A 364 8.55 -5.79 -48.64
CA GLU A 364 9.97 -6.12 -48.79
C GLU A 364 10.77 -4.99 -48.15
N GLN A 365 11.43 -5.32 -47.05
CA GLN A 365 12.27 -4.38 -46.30
C GLN A 365 13.47 -4.06 -47.18
N GLN A 366 13.48 -2.87 -47.79
CA GLN A 366 14.63 -2.38 -48.52
C GLN A 366 15.81 -2.27 -47.55
N THR A 367 16.89 -2.98 -47.86
CA THR A 367 18.17 -2.90 -47.15
C THR A 367 18.62 -1.44 -47.11
N PRO A 368 18.98 -0.89 -45.93
CA PRO A 368 19.52 0.45 -45.84
C PRO A 368 20.76 0.59 -46.75
N PRO A 369 20.94 1.71 -47.46
CA PRO A 369 22.14 1.94 -48.25
C PRO A 369 23.37 1.92 -47.34
N GLU A 370 24.40 1.26 -47.83
CA GLU A 370 25.71 1.13 -47.19
C GLU A 370 26.27 2.53 -46.82
N PRO A 371 26.82 2.72 -45.62
CA PRO A 371 27.39 4.00 -45.20
C PRO A 371 28.50 4.42 -46.16
N GLN A 372 28.33 5.57 -46.84
CA GLN A 372 29.39 6.13 -47.67
C GLN A 372 30.54 6.60 -46.77
N GLU A 373 31.76 6.15 -47.09
CA GLU A 373 32.97 6.60 -46.42
C GLU A 373 33.11 8.14 -46.53
N PRO A 374 33.52 8.81 -45.44
CA PRO A 374 33.74 10.25 -45.47
C PRO A 374 34.89 10.59 -46.43
N PRO A 375 34.78 11.68 -47.21
CA PRO A 375 35.80 12.06 -48.18
C PRO A 375 37.12 12.38 -47.46
N THR A 376 38.20 11.81 -47.97
CA THR A 376 39.56 12.05 -47.49
C THR A 376 39.90 13.54 -47.63
N PRO A 377 40.35 14.23 -46.56
CA PRO A 377 40.75 15.62 -46.65
C PRO A 377 41.98 15.78 -47.56
N PRO A 378 42.07 16.86 -48.35
CA PRO A 378 43.20 17.10 -49.23
C PRO A 378 44.48 17.26 -48.40
N GLN A 379 45.52 16.50 -48.77
CA GLN A 379 46.86 16.66 -48.21
C GLN A 379 47.38 18.04 -48.60
N GLN A 380 47.79 18.81 -47.59
CA GLN A 380 48.50 20.09 -47.73
C GLN A 380 50.01 19.87 -47.82
#